data_AF-A0A091H0W0-F1
#
_entry.id   AF-A0A091H0W0-F1
#
_cell.length_a   1.000
_cell.length_b   1.000
_cell.length_c   1.000
_cell.angle_alpha   90.00
_cell.angle_beta   90.00
_cell.angle_gamma   90.00
#
_symmetry.space_group_name_H-M   'P 1'
#
loop_
_entity.id
_entity.type
_entity.pdbx_description
1 polymer ?
#
loop_
_entity_poly.entity_id
_entity_poly.type
_entity_poly.pdbx_seq_one_letter_code
_entity_poly.pdbx_strand_id
1 'polypeptide(L)'
;KFSDPEERLSGSEREEDEDDVEAALKKEVGQIRTLTEQKLRRFQSVESGANNVVFIRTQGIEPEDLVHHILKDMHATKKKKTRVILRMLPVSGTCKAFMEDMKKYTETFFEPWFKAPKKGTFQIVYKARNNSHMSREEVIKELAGIVGSLNPENKVDLNNPQYTIVVEIIKSVCCLSVVRDYVLFRKYNLQEVVKSKEDTQQNPSSLTEEQNSELVKPETVEEEEEKEKRSNE
;
A
#
# COMPACT_ATOMS: atom_id res chain seq x y z
N LYS A 1 36.99 79.85 22.36
CA LYS A 1 37.78 78.69 22.84
C LYS A 1 36.91 77.45 22.64
N PHE A 2 37.27 76.64 21.62
CA PHE A 2 37.00 75.21 21.35
C PHE A 2 35.52 74.76 21.43
N SER A 3 34.77 74.47 20.35
CA SER A 3 34.99 73.64 19.15
C SER A 3 35.26 72.17 19.48
N ASP A 4 34.21 71.35 19.50
CA ASP A 4 34.29 69.87 19.47
C ASP A 4 33.52 69.35 18.25
N PRO A 5 34.20 68.71 17.28
CA PRO A 5 33.61 67.76 16.35
C PRO A 5 34.26 66.36 16.47
N GLU A 6 33.55 65.33 15.98
CA GLU A 6 33.90 63.88 15.92
C GLU A 6 33.46 63.08 17.16
N GLU A 7 32.72 61.97 17.07
CA GLU A 7 32.94 60.81 16.21
C GLU A 7 31.70 60.32 15.45
N ARG A 8 31.88 60.08 14.15
CA ARG A 8 31.06 59.17 13.35
C ARG A 8 31.53 57.74 13.64
N LEU A 9 30.74 56.96 14.37
CA LEU A 9 30.88 55.51 14.39
C LEU A 9 29.94 54.91 13.35
N SER A 10 30.55 54.65 12.19
CA SER A 10 30.14 53.70 11.17
C SER A 10 29.65 52.39 11.79
N GLY A 11 28.36 52.12 11.67
CA GLY A 11 27.75 50.82 11.97
C GLY A 11 27.12 50.26 10.71
N SER A 12 27.93 49.96 9.69
CA SER A 12 27.50 49.31 8.45
C SER A 12 28.23 47.98 8.27
N GLU A 13 28.04 47.05 9.21
CA GLU A 13 28.45 45.65 9.04
C GLU A 13 27.48 44.80 9.86
N ARG A 14 26.37 44.35 9.23
CA ARG A 14 25.57 43.18 9.66
C ARG A 14 24.37 42.89 8.75
N GLU A 15 24.55 42.89 7.43
CA GLU A 15 23.55 42.33 6.50
C GLU A 15 24.15 41.40 5.41
N GLU A 16 25.48 41.26 5.31
CA GLU A 16 26.12 40.37 4.30
C GLU A 16 26.35 38.92 4.77
N ASP A 17 26.15 38.62 6.06
CA ASP A 17 26.46 37.29 6.62
C ASP A 17 25.27 36.30 6.62
N GLU A 18 24.02 36.75 6.51
CA GLU A 18 22.87 35.84 6.49
C GLU A 18 22.67 35.18 5.11
N ASP A 19 22.90 35.93 4.03
CA ASP A 19 22.78 35.42 2.65
C ASP A 19 23.88 34.39 2.31
N ASP A 20 25.10 34.54 2.84
CA ASP A 20 26.21 33.59 2.61
C ASP A 20 26.00 32.26 3.36
N VAL A 21 25.46 32.33 4.59
CA VAL A 21 25.13 31.11 5.36
C VAL A 21 23.96 30.35 4.72
N GLU A 22 22.92 31.03 4.26
CA GLU A 22 21.80 30.37 3.57
C GLU A 22 22.25 29.76 2.23
N ALA A 23 23.10 30.47 1.47
CA ALA A 23 23.67 29.98 0.22
C ALA A 23 24.60 28.77 0.44
N ALA A 24 25.46 28.80 1.46
CA ALA A 24 26.31 27.67 1.84
C ALA A 24 25.48 26.45 2.25
N LEU A 25 24.43 26.63 3.06
CA LEU A 25 23.53 25.55 3.46
C LEU A 25 22.78 24.95 2.27
N LYS A 26 22.25 25.77 1.35
CA LYS A 26 21.61 25.30 0.11
C LYS A 26 22.59 24.50 -0.76
N LYS A 27 23.85 24.92 -0.83
CA LYS A 27 24.90 24.22 -1.58
C LYS A 27 25.24 22.87 -0.94
N GLU A 28 25.35 22.80 0.38
CA GLU A 28 25.56 21.54 1.11
C GLU A 28 24.38 20.57 0.93
N VAL A 29 23.15 21.06 1.08
CA VAL A 29 21.94 20.27 0.81
C VAL A 29 21.92 19.75 -0.63
N GLY A 30 22.31 20.58 -1.59
CA GLY A 30 22.46 20.19 -2.99
C GLY A 30 23.47 19.07 -3.17
N GLN A 31 24.66 19.20 -2.58
CA GLN A 31 25.70 18.17 -2.64
C GLN A 31 25.25 16.85 -2.00
N ILE A 32 24.59 16.90 -0.84
CA ILE A 32 24.04 15.71 -0.16
C ILE A 32 23.00 15.02 -1.04
N ARG A 33 22.11 15.79 -1.68
CA ARG A 33 21.11 15.24 -2.62
C ARG A 33 21.78 14.56 -3.81
N THR A 34 22.74 15.22 -4.46
CA THR A 34 23.47 14.65 -5.60
C THR A 34 24.24 13.39 -5.22
N LEU A 35 24.93 13.38 -4.08
CA LEU A 35 25.62 12.19 -3.57
C LEU A 35 24.65 11.05 -3.23
N THR A 36 23.45 11.39 -2.75
CA THR A 36 22.39 10.43 -2.47
C THR A 36 21.87 9.83 -3.78
N GLU A 37 21.56 10.66 -4.77
CA GLU A 37 21.11 10.26 -6.11
C GLU A 37 22.12 9.37 -6.83
N GLN A 38 23.42 9.67 -6.74
CA GLN A 38 24.47 8.82 -7.28
C GLN A 38 24.55 7.43 -6.62
N LYS A 39 24.07 7.31 -5.38
CA LYS A 39 23.98 6.02 -4.65
C LYS A 39 22.66 5.29 -4.89
N LEU A 40 21.67 5.93 -5.51
CA LEU A 40 20.37 5.34 -5.75
C LEU A 40 20.47 4.27 -6.85
N ARG A 41 20.26 3.02 -6.47
CA ARG A 41 20.20 1.88 -7.39
C ARG A 41 18.77 1.68 -7.85
N ARG A 42 18.62 1.10 -9.06
CA ARG A 42 17.32 0.70 -9.62
C ARG A 42 16.51 -0.20 -8.67
N PHE A 43 17.21 -1.07 -7.94
CA PHE A 43 16.65 -1.90 -6.88
C PHE A 43 17.47 -1.69 -5.60
N GLN A 44 16.80 -1.31 -4.52
CA GLN A 44 17.44 -1.07 -3.24
C GLN A 44 16.69 -1.82 -2.15
N SER A 45 17.43 -2.63 -1.38
CA SER A 45 16.87 -3.23 -0.17
C SER A 45 16.61 -2.14 0.87
N VAL A 46 15.42 -2.17 1.45
CA VAL A 46 14.98 -1.29 2.53
C VAL A 46 14.59 -2.18 3.70
N GLU A 47 14.91 -1.73 4.90
CA GLU A 47 14.53 -2.43 6.11
C GLU A 47 13.00 -2.35 6.31
N SER A 48 12.35 -3.52 6.40
CA SER A 48 10.91 -3.61 6.69
C SER A 48 10.61 -3.47 8.19
N GLY A 49 11.63 -3.71 9.03
CA GLY A 49 11.50 -3.83 10.48
C GLY A 49 10.73 -5.07 10.94
N ALA A 50 10.43 -6.03 10.06
CA ALA A 50 9.76 -7.27 10.40
C ALA A 50 10.57 -8.49 9.92
N ASN A 51 10.54 -9.55 10.71
CA ASN A 51 11.23 -10.79 10.36
C ASN A 51 10.60 -11.42 9.11
N ASN A 52 11.45 -12.03 8.27
CA ASN A 52 11.05 -12.75 7.05
C ASN A 52 10.32 -11.89 6.00
N VAL A 53 10.45 -10.56 6.06
CA VAL A 53 9.93 -9.63 5.06
C VAL A 53 11.04 -8.69 4.62
N VAL A 54 11.29 -8.62 3.30
CA VAL A 54 12.27 -7.71 2.71
C VAL A 54 11.54 -6.71 1.83
N PHE A 55 11.81 -5.42 2.00
CA PHE A 55 11.34 -4.40 1.08
C PHE A 55 12.40 -4.12 0.02
N ILE A 56 11.95 -4.04 -1.23
CA ILE A 56 12.79 -3.66 -2.36
C ILE A 56 12.18 -2.40 -2.96
N ARG A 57 12.83 -1.26 -2.75
CA ARG A 57 12.48 -0.01 -3.44
C ARG A 57 12.91 -0.10 -4.90
N THR A 58 11.99 0.20 -5.80
CA THR A 58 12.25 0.30 -7.25
C THR A 58 12.40 1.76 -7.66
N GLN A 59 13.18 2.03 -8.71
CA GLN A 59 13.28 3.35 -9.33
C GLN A 59 13.12 3.24 -10.85
N GLY A 60 12.29 4.11 -11.42
CA GLY A 60 11.97 4.07 -12.86
C GLY A 60 11.24 2.81 -13.30
N ILE A 61 10.64 2.06 -12.36
CA ILE A 61 9.77 0.92 -12.66
C ILE A 61 8.62 0.91 -11.67
N GLU A 62 7.40 0.80 -12.21
CA GLU A 62 6.19 0.49 -11.46
C GLU A 62 6.29 -0.91 -10.81
N PRO A 63 6.18 -1.02 -9.48
CA PRO A 63 6.23 -2.31 -8.78
C PRO A 63 5.16 -3.30 -9.26
N GLU A 64 3.96 -2.82 -9.58
CA GLU A 64 2.84 -3.66 -10.02
C GLU A 64 3.17 -4.42 -11.30
N ASP A 65 3.61 -3.69 -12.34
CA ASP A 65 3.95 -4.28 -13.62
C ASP A 65 5.13 -5.25 -13.52
N LEU A 66 6.13 -4.91 -12.70
CA LEU A 66 7.28 -5.78 -12.48
C LEU A 66 6.87 -7.11 -11.84
N VAL A 67 6.14 -7.07 -10.72
CA VAL A 67 5.74 -8.28 -10.00
C VAL A 67 4.76 -9.10 -10.84
N HIS A 68 3.82 -8.45 -11.52
CA HIS A 68 2.89 -9.10 -12.43
C HIS A 68 3.63 -9.81 -13.56
N HIS A 69 4.64 -9.17 -14.17
CA HIS A 69 5.45 -9.78 -15.22
C HIS A 69 6.21 -11.02 -14.72
N ILE A 70 6.83 -10.95 -13.54
CA ILE A 70 7.53 -12.09 -12.91
C ILE A 70 6.57 -13.26 -12.72
N LEU A 71 5.39 -13.01 -12.14
CA LEU A 71 4.39 -14.04 -11.87
C LEU A 71 3.81 -14.63 -13.16
N LYS A 72 3.54 -13.79 -14.16
CA LYS A 72 3.06 -14.22 -15.47
C LYS A 72 4.06 -15.15 -16.15
N ASP A 73 5.34 -14.79 -16.13
CA ASP A 73 6.40 -15.61 -16.72
C ASP A 73 6.59 -16.93 -15.94
N MET A 74 6.59 -16.90 -14.60
CA MET A 74 6.63 -18.13 -13.79
C MET A 74 5.40 -19.02 -14.00
N HIS A 75 4.22 -18.41 -14.14
CA HIS A 75 2.99 -19.12 -14.44
C HIS A 75 3.02 -19.78 -15.83
N ALA A 76 3.59 -19.11 -16.84
CA ALA A 76 3.69 -19.65 -18.20
C ALA A 76 4.77 -20.73 -18.32
N THR A 77 5.96 -20.49 -17.75
CA THR A 77 7.10 -21.40 -17.87
C THR A 77 7.05 -22.59 -16.91
N LYS A 78 6.27 -22.49 -15.82
CA LYS A 78 6.22 -23.45 -14.71
C LYS A 78 7.60 -23.73 -14.08
N LYS A 79 8.54 -22.79 -14.21
CA LYS A 79 9.90 -22.91 -13.66
C LYS A 79 10.03 -22.13 -12.36
N LYS A 80 10.53 -22.80 -11.32
CA LYS A 80 10.92 -22.14 -10.07
C LYS A 80 12.14 -21.26 -10.31
N LYS A 81 12.02 -19.97 -10.04
CA LYS A 81 13.11 -18.99 -10.15
C LYS A 81 13.71 -18.58 -8.82
N THR A 82 13.08 -18.97 -7.71
CA THR A 82 13.45 -18.57 -6.36
C THR A 82 13.42 -19.77 -5.44
N ARG A 83 14.44 -19.91 -4.59
CA ARG A 83 14.52 -21.04 -3.64
C ARG A 83 13.69 -20.81 -2.37
N VAL A 84 13.72 -19.59 -1.84
CA VAL A 84 13.20 -19.29 -0.49
C VAL A 84 12.08 -18.25 -0.45
N ILE A 85 11.85 -17.53 -1.55
CA ILE A 85 10.80 -16.52 -1.59
C ILE A 85 9.45 -17.23 -1.73
N LEU A 86 8.59 -17.04 -0.73
CA LEU A 86 7.25 -17.61 -0.70
C LEU A 86 6.28 -16.73 -1.49
N ARG A 87 6.21 -15.44 -1.17
CA ARG A 87 5.25 -14.49 -1.74
C ARG A 87 5.96 -13.21 -2.15
N MET A 88 5.55 -12.64 -3.28
CA MET A 88 6.04 -11.35 -3.75
C MET A 88 4.84 -10.45 -4.02
N LEU A 89 4.71 -9.36 -3.26
CA LEU A 89 3.60 -8.41 -3.39
C LEU A 89 4.16 -7.07 -3.84
N PRO A 90 3.55 -6.42 -4.84
CA PRO A 90 3.89 -5.04 -5.16
C PRO A 90 3.33 -4.12 -4.06
N VAL A 91 4.03 -3.01 -3.83
CA VAL A 91 3.58 -1.92 -2.97
C VAL A 91 3.64 -0.65 -3.79
N SER A 92 2.47 -0.10 -4.10
CA SER A 92 2.31 1.08 -4.96
C SER A 92 1.96 2.32 -4.16
N GLY A 93 1.48 2.12 -2.93
CA GLY A 93 1.19 3.18 -1.99
C GLY A 93 1.59 2.80 -0.58
N THR A 94 2.02 3.79 0.19
CA THR A 94 2.30 3.63 1.62
C THR A 94 1.74 4.81 2.39
N CYS A 95 1.11 4.54 3.52
CA CYS A 95 0.70 5.56 4.48
C CYS A 95 0.95 5.07 5.90
N LYS A 96 0.73 5.93 6.90
CA LYS A 96 0.78 5.50 8.30
C LYS A 96 -0.39 4.56 8.58
N ALA A 97 -0.17 3.58 9.45
CA ALA A 97 -1.19 2.63 9.90
C ALA A 97 -2.12 3.27 10.94
N PHE A 98 -2.79 4.35 10.52
CA PHE A 98 -3.86 5.02 11.23
C PHE A 98 -5.05 5.17 10.28
N MET A 99 -6.26 5.02 10.81
CA MET A 99 -7.47 4.97 9.99
C MET A 99 -7.67 6.26 9.18
N GLU A 100 -7.46 7.43 9.78
CA GLU A 100 -7.62 8.73 9.12
C GLU A 100 -6.61 8.94 7.97
N ASP A 101 -5.33 8.62 8.21
CA ASP A 101 -4.28 8.69 7.19
C ASP A 101 -4.57 7.73 6.03
N MET A 102 -5.08 6.54 6.34
CA MET A 102 -5.47 5.54 5.34
C MET A 102 -6.62 6.08 4.48
N LYS A 103 -7.72 6.55 5.08
CA LYS A 103 -8.89 7.09 4.37
C LYS A 103 -8.49 8.18 3.39
N LYS A 104 -7.78 9.20 3.89
CA LYS A 104 -7.33 10.35 3.10
C LYS A 104 -6.46 9.92 1.92
N TYR A 105 -5.59 8.94 2.13
CA TYR A 105 -4.72 8.43 1.08
C TYR A 105 -5.51 7.61 0.05
N THR A 106 -6.41 6.72 0.49
CA THR A 106 -7.10 5.77 -0.37
C THR A 106 -8.18 6.39 -1.25
N GLU A 107 -8.78 7.50 -0.83
CA GLU A 107 -9.70 8.29 -1.66
C GLU A 107 -9.11 8.63 -3.03
N THR A 108 -7.86 9.12 -3.05
CA THR A 108 -7.17 9.48 -4.30
C THR A 108 -6.46 8.30 -4.93
N PHE A 109 -5.91 7.39 -4.11
CA PHE A 109 -5.17 6.24 -4.60
C PHE A 109 -6.07 5.29 -5.41
N PHE A 110 -7.34 5.10 -5.06
CA PHE A 110 -8.21 4.15 -5.76
C PHE A 110 -8.84 4.68 -7.05
N GLU A 111 -8.75 5.98 -7.32
CA GLU A 111 -9.37 6.59 -8.50
C GLU A 111 -8.97 5.93 -9.84
N PRO A 112 -7.69 5.58 -10.10
CA PRO A 112 -7.28 5.00 -11.36
C PRO A 112 -7.95 3.66 -11.70
N TRP A 113 -8.55 2.98 -10.72
CA TRP A 113 -9.20 1.68 -10.90
C TRP A 113 -10.72 1.76 -10.72
N PHE A 114 -11.20 2.58 -9.79
CA PHE A 114 -12.55 2.48 -9.26
C PHE A 114 -13.41 3.74 -9.45
N LYS A 115 -12.84 4.87 -9.88
CA LYS A 115 -13.62 6.10 -10.13
C LYS A 115 -14.25 6.06 -11.52
N ALA A 116 -15.52 6.48 -11.61
CA ALA A 116 -16.23 6.58 -12.88
C ALA A 116 -15.42 7.38 -13.93
N PRO A 117 -15.37 6.95 -15.21
CA PRO A 117 -16.18 5.89 -15.82
C PRO A 117 -15.64 4.47 -15.64
N LYS A 118 -14.54 4.28 -14.90
CA LYS A 118 -14.01 2.95 -14.61
C LYS A 118 -14.88 2.26 -13.55
N LYS A 119 -14.99 0.94 -13.69
CA LYS A 119 -15.65 0.05 -12.75
C LYS A 119 -15.00 -1.31 -12.75
N GLY A 120 -15.17 -2.04 -11.66
CA GLY A 120 -14.81 -3.44 -11.63
C GLY A 120 -15.28 -4.19 -10.40
N THR A 121 -15.13 -5.51 -10.46
CA THR A 121 -15.30 -6.35 -9.28
C THR A 121 -14.01 -6.40 -8.47
N PHE A 122 -14.13 -6.38 -7.14
CA PHE A 122 -12.96 -6.37 -6.28
C PHE A 122 -13.10 -7.24 -5.04
N GLN A 123 -11.95 -7.68 -4.50
CA GLN A 123 -11.85 -8.19 -3.14
C GLN A 123 -10.79 -7.40 -2.37
N ILE A 124 -10.87 -7.44 -1.04
CA ILE A 124 -9.88 -6.83 -0.15
C ILE A 124 -9.19 -7.93 0.64
N VAL A 125 -7.87 -7.99 0.55
CA VAL A 125 -7.04 -8.93 1.29
C VAL A 125 -6.23 -8.16 2.33
N TYR A 126 -6.55 -8.41 3.59
CA TYR A 126 -5.87 -7.79 4.73
C TYR A 126 -4.89 -8.76 5.40
N LYS A 127 -3.69 -8.28 5.71
CA LYS A 127 -2.74 -8.97 6.60
C LYS A 127 -2.01 -7.95 7.48
N ALA A 128 -1.87 -8.25 8.77
CA ALA A 128 -1.09 -7.45 9.70
C ALA A 128 0.09 -8.23 10.25
N ARG A 129 1.22 -7.54 10.48
CA ARG A 129 2.42 -8.06 11.14
C ARG A 129 2.92 -7.04 12.14
N ASN A 130 3.18 -7.48 13.36
CA ASN A 130 3.66 -6.63 14.46
C ASN A 130 2.77 -5.38 14.66
N ASN A 131 1.47 -5.53 14.41
CA ASN A 131 0.45 -4.50 14.59
C ASN A 131 -0.81 -5.17 15.14
N SER A 132 -1.37 -4.59 16.20
CA SER A 132 -2.63 -5.02 16.83
C SER A 132 -3.64 -3.88 16.95
N HIS A 133 -3.32 -2.70 16.39
CA HIS A 133 -4.14 -1.50 16.51
C HIS A 133 -5.11 -1.32 15.35
N MET A 134 -4.74 -1.80 14.16
CA MET A 134 -5.60 -1.73 12.97
C MET A 134 -6.48 -2.98 12.90
N SER A 135 -7.77 -2.80 13.18
CA SER A 135 -8.77 -3.86 13.04
C SER A 135 -8.95 -4.26 11.57
N ARG A 136 -9.02 -5.57 11.32
CA ARG A 136 -9.24 -6.11 9.97
C ARG A 136 -10.59 -5.68 9.43
N GLU A 137 -11.64 -5.87 10.24
CA GLU A 137 -13.03 -5.65 9.86
C GLU A 137 -13.27 -4.18 9.57
N GLU A 138 -12.73 -3.29 10.41
CA GLU A 138 -12.83 -1.84 10.21
C GLU A 138 -12.13 -1.39 8.93
N VAL A 139 -10.90 -1.86 8.69
CA VAL A 139 -10.15 -1.54 7.46
C VAL A 139 -10.89 -2.02 6.22
N ILE A 140 -11.38 -3.26 6.22
CA ILE A 140 -12.13 -3.81 5.08
C ILE A 140 -13.40 -3.00 4.82
N LYS A 141 -14.18 -2.72 5.87
CA LYS A 141 -15.42 -1.94 5.77
C LYS A 141 -15.16 -0.54 5.21
N GLU A 142 -14.14 0.13 5.72
CA GLU A 142 -13.79 1.48 5.29
C GLU A 142 -13.38 1.52 3.81
N LEU A 143 -12.44 0.66 3.42
CA LEU A 143 -11.95 0.63 2.05
C LEU A 143 -13.03 0.23 1.04
N ALA A 144 -13.91 -0.72 1.41
CA ALA A 144 -15.06 -1.08 0.59
C ALA A 144 -16.04 0.10 0.43
N GLY A 145 -16.26 0.87 1.50
CA GLY A 145 -17.07 2.09 1.47
C GLY A 145 -16.51 3.15 0.51
N ILE A 146 -15.19 3.40 0.56
CA ILE A 146 -14.51 4.35 -0.35
C ILE A 146 -14.62 3.89 -1.80
N VAL A 147 -14.39 2.60 -2.08
CA VAL A 147 -14.54 2.08 -3.45
C VAL A 147 -15.97 2.21 -3.96
N GLY A 148 -16.97 1.99 -3.09
CA GLY A 148 -18.38 2.17 -3.41
C GLY A 148 -18.78 3.63 -3.66
N SER A 149 -18.18 4.59 -2.93
CA SER A 149 -18.46 6.02 -3.12
C SER A 149 -17.84 6.58 -4.40
N LEU A 150 -16.70 6.04 -4.84
CA LEU A 150 -16.05 6.42 -6.10
C LEU A 150 -16.85 6.03 -7.35
N ASN A 151 -17.52 4.88 -7.31
CA ASN A 151 -18.48 4.45 -8.32
C ASN A 151 -19.40 3.34 -7.75
N PRO A 152 -20.73 3.56 -7.66
CA PRO A 152 -21.69 2.55 -7.18
C PRO A 152 -21.76 1.26 -8.01
N GLU A 153 -21.23 1.28 -9.24
CA GLU A 153 -21.11 0.10 -10.11
C GLU A 153 -19.97 -0.84 -9.69
N ASN A 154 -19.06 -0.42 -8.81
CA ASN A 154 -18.07 -1.33 -8.23
C ASN A 154 -18.75 -2.33 -7.31
N LYS A 155 -18.41 -3.62 -7.45
CA LYS A 155 -19.02 -4.70 -6.67
C LYS A 155 -17.96 -5.57 -6.00
N VAL A 156 -18.25 -6.02 -4.79
CA VAL A 156 -17.40 -7.00 -4.11
C VAL A 156 -17.62 -8.37 -4.73
N ASP A 157 -16.55 -9.03 -5.12
CA ASP A 157 -16.52 -10.43 -5.55
C ASP A 157 -15.33 -11.14 -4.90
N LEU A 158 -15.61 -12.05 -3.97
CA LEU A 158 -14.58 -12.77 -3.21
C LEU A 158 -14.04 -14.00 -3.96
N ASN A 159 -14.68 -14.40 -5.05
CA ASN A 159 -14.36 -15.64 -5.77
C ASN A 159 -13.54 -15.35 -7.02
N ASN A 160 -14.00 -14.43 -7.87
CA ASN A 160 -13.33 -14.10 -9.13
C ASN A 160 -13.30 -12.58 -9.42
N PRO A 161 -12.65 -11.79 -8.56
CA PRO A 161 -12.57 -10.35 -8.76
C PRO A 161 -11.61 -9.98 -9.90
N GLN A 162 -11.93 -8.89 -10.59
CA GLN A 162 -11.02 -8.25 -11.55
C GLN A 162 -9.80 -7.64 -10.84
N TYR A 163 -10.02 -7.02 -9.68
CA TYR A 163 -8.99 -6.37 -8.89
C TYR A 163 -8.93 -6.91 -7.47
N THR A 164 -7.74 -7.09 -6.93
CA THR A 164 -7.53 -7.41 -5.52
C THR A 164 -6.80 -6.26 -4.86
N ILE A 165 -7.46 -5.62 -3.91
CA ILE A 165 -6.85 -4.59 -3.06
C ILE A 165 -6.09 -5.34 -1.96
N VAL A 166 -4.76 -5.27 -2.00
CA VAL A 166 -3.90 -5.89 -0.99
C VAL A 166 -3.53 -4.82 0.02
N VAL A 167 -3.81 -5.12 1.29
CA VAL A 167 -3.49 -4.27 2.43
C VAL A 167 -2.59 -5.06 3.36
N GLU A 168 -1.31 -4.68 3.41
CA GLU A 168 -0.37 -5.23 4.38
C GLU A 168 0.03 -4.16 5.40
N ILE A 169 -0.34 -4.38 6.67
CA ILE A 169 0.11 -3.55 7.79
C ILE A 169 1.36 -4.18 8.39
N ILE A 170 2.46 -3.43 8.45
CA ILE A 170 3.72 -3.86 9.06
C ILE A 170 4.15 -2.77 10.04
N LYS A 171 4.14 -3.10 11.34
CA LYS A 171 4.36 -2.12 12.42
C LYS A 171 3.41 -0.92 12.26
N SER A 172 3.93 0.28 12.05
CA SER A 172 3.18 1.53 11.88
C SER A 172 2.96 1.93 10.41
N VAL A 173 3.28 1.07 9.46
CA VAL A 173 3.18 1.35 8.02
C VAL A 173 2.09 0.51 7.38
N CYS A 174 1.20 1.16 6.64
CA CYS A 174 0.23 0.52 5.77
C CYS A 174 0.78 0.49 4.33
N CYS A 175 0.85 -0.71 3.74
CA CYS A 175 1.27 -0.94 2.37
C CYS A 175 0.04 -1.32 1.53
N LEU A 176 -0.16 -0.62 0.43
CA LEU A 176 -1.32 -0.76 -0.45
C LEU A 176 -0.90 -1.10 -1.88
N SER A 177 -1.65 -1.98 -2.53
CA SER A 177 -1.59 -2.22 -3.96
C SER A 177 -2.93 -2.69 -4.51
N VAL A 178 -3.17 -2.43 -5.80
CA VAL A 178 -4.35 -2.92 -6.52
C VAL A 178 -3.87 -3.83 -7.64
N VAL A 179 -3.99 -5.14 -7.43
CA VAL A 179 -3.40 -6.14 -8.31
C VAL A 179 -4.44 -6.90 -9.12
N ARG A 180 -4.03 -7.42 -10.28
CA ARG A 180 -4.83 -8.31 -11.13
C ARG A 180 -4.38 -9.75 -10.98
N ASP A 181 -5.22 -10.69 -11.40
CA ASP A 181 -4.88 -12.11 -11.50
C ASP A 181 -4.43 -12.73 -10.16
N TYR A 182 -4.89 -12.20 -9.02
CA TYR A 182 -4.45 -12.64 -7.70
C TYR A 182 -4.74 -14.12 -7.43
N VAL A 183 -5.95 -14.57 -7.78
CA VAL A 183 -6.35 -15.98 -7.65
C VAL A 183 -5.61 -16.86 -8.66
N LEU A 184 -5.48 -16.39 -9.90
CA LEU A 184 -4.74 -17.08 -10.97
C LEU A 184 -3.27 -17.32 -10.57
N PHE A 185 -2.63 -16.31 -9.99
CA PHE A 185 -1.25 -16.37 -9.48
C PHE A 185 -1.15 -16.92 -8.05
N ARG A 186 -2.15 -17.70 -7.61
CA ARG A 186 -2.15 -18.44 -6.34
C ARG A 186 -1.81 -17.53 -5.14
N LYS A 187 -2.49 -16.40 -5.02
CA LYS A 187 -2.26 -15.38 -3.99
C LYS A 187 -0.83 -14.83 -4.01
N TYR A 188 -0.29 -14.67 -5.22
CA TYR A 188 1.06 -14.16 -5.53
C TYR A 188 2.18 -14.99 -4.87
N ASN A 189 1.93 -16.29 -4.64
CA ASN A 189 2.89 -17.21 -4.07
C ASN A 189 3.79 -17.81 -5.17
N LEU A 190 5.08 -17.49 -5.13
CA LEU A 190 6.06 -17.89 -6.15
C LEU A 190 6.33 -19.40 -6.16
N GLN A 191 6.07 -20.10 -5.06
CA GLN A 191 6.22 -21.56 -4.97
C GLN A 191 4.99 -22.30 -5.49
N GLU A 192 3.80 -21.73 -5.30
CA GLU A 192 2.53 -22.33 -5.72
C GLU A 192 2.18 -22.02 -7.17
N VAL A 193 2.56 -20.84 -7.70
CA VAL A 193 2.19 -20.40 -9.06
C VAL A 193 2.71 -21.32 -10.18
N VAL A 194 3.79 -22.06 -9.90
CA VAL A 194 4.40 -23.01 -10.82
C VAL A 194 3.79 -24.42 -10.75
N LYS A 195 2.96 -24.71 -9.74
CA LYS A 195 2.31 -26.02 -9.60
C LYS A 195 1.12 -26.15 -10.54
N SER A 196 0.90 -27.35 -11.05
CA SER A 196 -0.31 -27.67 -11.82
C SER A 196 -1.52 -27.81 -10.88
N LYS A 197 -2.74 -27.82 -11.46
CA LYS A 197 -3.96 -28.08 -10.67
C LYS A 197 -3.97 -29.50 -10.08
N GLU A 198 -3.33 -30.44 -10.75
CA GLU A 198 -3.23 -31.85 -10.34
C GLU A 198 -2.29 -32.01 -9.12
N ASP A 199 -1.17 -31.27 -9.10
CA ASP A 199 -0.22 -31.26 -7.97
C ASP A 199 -0.84 -30.77 -6.66
N THR A 200 -1.91 -29.96 -6.73
CA THR A 200 -2.56 -29.37 -5.55
C THR A 200 -3.45 -30.38 -4.81
N GLN A 201 -3.96 -31.41 -5.51
CA GLN A 201 -4.88 -32.39 -4.93
C GLN A 201 -4.16 -33.50 -4.16
N GLN A 202 -2.85 -33.69 -4.37
CA GLN A 202 -2.07 -34.75 -3.72
C GLN A 202 -1.38 -34.31 -2.41
N ASN A 203 -1.43 -33.02 -2.04
CA ASN A 203 -0.84 -32.52 -0.79
C ASN A 203 -1.70 -31.42 -0.13
N PRO A 204 -2.66 -31.79 0.74
CA PRO A 204 -3.49 -30.81 1.47
C PRO A 204 -2.73 -30.01 2.55
N SER A 205 -1.48 -30.37 2.86
CA SER A 205 -0.74 -29.91 4.05
C SER A 205 -0.17 -28.48 3.97
N SER A 206 -0.53 -27.68 2.95
CA SER A 206 -0.07 -26.29 2.82
C SER A 206 -1.18 -25.23 2.89
N LEU A 207 -2.41 -25.62 3.25
CA LEU A 207 -3.57 -24.71 3.35
C LEU A 207 -3.81 -24.08 4.73
N THR A 208 -2.85 -24.09 5.66
CA THR A 208 -2.99 -23.42 6.96
C THR A 208 -2.53 -21.96 6.93
N GLU A 209 -3.24 -21.12 6.18
CA GLU A 209 -3.39 -19.67 6.49
C GLU A 209 -4.87 -19.24 6.33
N GLU A 210 -5.82 -20.14 6.60
CA GLU A 210 -7.23 -19.80 6.82
C GLU A 210 -7.51 -19.62 8.32
N GLN A 211 -6.97 -18.54 8.87
CA GLN A 211 -7.54 -17.90 10.07
C GLN A 211 -7.48 -16.40 9.85
N ASN A 212 -8.48 -15.90 9.12
CA ASN A 212 -9.34 -14.78 9.52
C ASN A 212 -10.16 -14.31 8.30
N SER A 213 -10.96 -15.18 7.70
CA SER A 213 -12.01 -14.77 6.76
C SER A 213 -13.35 -15.06 7.39
N GLU A 214 -13.70 -14.26 8.41
CA GLU A 214 -15.08 -14.24 8.87
C GLU A 214 -15.90 -13.46 7.83
N LEU A 215 -16.92 -14.16 7.32
CA LEU A 215 -17.87 -13.67 6.33
C LEU A 215 -18.67 -12.53 6.96
N VAL A 216 -18.53 -11.30 6.45
CA VAL A 216 -19.54 -10.25 6.67
C VAL A 216 -20.28 -10.05 5.36
N LYS A 217 -21.47 -10.67 5.26
CA LYS A 217 -22.47 -10.29 4.25
C LYS A 217 -23.13 -8.99 4.75
N PRO A 218 -23.28 -7.94 3.93
CA PRO A 218 -24.18 -6.85 4.27
C PRO A 218 -25.63 -7.35 4.11
N GLU A 219 -26.36 -7.45 5.22
CA GLU A 219 -27.81 -7.63 5.21
C GLU A 219 -28.46 -6.37 4.63
N THR A 220 -29.21 -6.55 3.56
CA THR A 220 -30.15 -5.56 3.03
C THR A 220 -31.32 -5.45 3.99
N VAL A 221 -31.53 -4.25 4.50
CA VAL A 221 -32.68 -3.82 5.30
C VAL A 221 -33.91 -3.82 4.41
N GLU A 222 -34.80 -4.80 4.58
CA GLU A 222 -36.21 -4.77 4.14
C GLU A 222 -36.88 -6.05 4.68
N GLU A 223 -37.48 -5.97 5.87
CA GLU A 223 -38.63 -6.76 6.38
C GLU A 223 -38.70 -6.69 7.93
N GLU A 224 -39.00 -5.50 8.46
CA GLU A 224 -39.55 -5.33 9.82
C GLU A 224 -40.85 -4.52 9.76
N GLU A 225 -41.86 -5.00 9.03
CA GLU A 225 -43.25 -4.54 9.15
C GLU A 225 -44.23 -5.70 8.94
N GLU A 226 -44.16 -6.77 9.73
CA GLU A 226 -45.31 -7.70 9.80
C GLU A 226 -45.50 -8.49 11.11
N LYS A 227 -44.72 -8.24 12.16
CA LYS A 227 -44.86 -8.98 13.43
C LYS A 227 -45.60 -8.28 14.57
N GLU A 228 -46.10 -7.06 14.37
CA GLU A 228 -46.83 -6.33 15.43
C GLU A 228 -48.37 -6.40 15.32
N LYS A 229 -48.93 -7.33 14.53
CA LYS A 229 -50.40 -7.51 14.41
C LYS A 229 -50.95 -8.87 14.91
N ARG A 230 -50.17 -9.66 15.67
CA ARG A 230 -50.63 -10.97 16.17
C ARG A 230 -50.57 -11.18 17.68
N SER A 231 -50.39 -10.12 18.46
CA SER A 231 -50.41 -10.18 19.93
C SER A 231 -51.56 -9.42 20.59
N ASN A 232 -52.51 -8.86 19.83
CA ASN A 232 -53.74 -8.28 20.35
C ASN A 232 -54.96 -8.80 19.57
N GLU A 233 -55.32 -10.06 19.81
CA GLU A 233 -56.71 -10.55 19.73
C GLU A 233 -56.89 -11.76 20.66
#